data_AF-X1GDW4-F1
#
_entry.id   AF-X1GDW4-F1
#
_cell.length_a   1.000
_cell.length_b   1.000
_cell.length_c   1.000
_cell.angle_alpha   90.00
_cell.angle_beta   90.00
_cell.angle_gamma   90.00
#
_symmetry.space_group_name_H-M   'P 1'
#
loop_
_entity.id
_entity.type
_entity.pdbx_description
1 polymer ?
#
loop_
_entity_poly.entity_id
_entity_poly.type
_entity_poly.pdbx_seq_one_letter_code
_entity_poly.pdbx_strand_id
1 'polypeptide(L)'
;MTSRTQGAIQPEPPKTKGRYRVVIIGSGFGGLTAAKALKRADVDVTLISRTTTHLFQPLLYQVATGILSEGEIAPTTRLVLRRQKNVQVLLGEVEGIDLAAKTVTSKLMTMTTVSHFDSLIVAAGAQQSYFGNDQFATFAPGMKTIDDALELRGRILGAFEA
;
A
#
# COMPACT_ATOMS: atom_id res chain seq x y z
N MET A 1 20.84 53.32 28.45
CA MET A 1 19.40 53.01 28.68
C MET A 1 18.81 52.50 27.37
N THR A 2 18.73 51.18 27.24
CA THR A 2 18.10 50.46 26.13
C THR A 2 16.60 50.35 26.39
N SER A 3 15.75 50.81 25.47
CA SER A 3 14.30 50.57 25.52
C SER A 3 13.85 49.90 24.22
N ARG A 4 13.07 48.83 24.41
CA ARG A 4 12.71 47.78 23.47
C ARG A 4 11.57 48.23 22.57
N THR A 5 11.72 48.07 21.26
CA THR A 5 10.61 48.10 20.32
C THR A 5 9.87 46.76 20.41
N GLN A 6 8.69 46.74 21.02
CA GLN A 6 7.77 45.59 20.99
C GLN A 6 7.25 45.43 19.55
N GLY A 7 7.74 44.41 18.84
CA GLY A 7 7.15 43.96 17.58
C GLY A 7 5.78 43.36 17.84
N ALA A 8 4.75 43.96 17.26
CA ALA A 8 3.39 43.43 17.29
C ALA A 8 3.37 42.04 16.62
N ILE A 9 2.97 41.02 17.38
CA ILE A 9 2.69 39.69 16.86
C ILE A 9 1.42 39.82 16.00
N GLN A 10 1.59 39.77 14.68
CA GLN A 10 0.46 39.64 13.77
C GLN A 10 -0.19 38.27 14.00
N PRO A 11 -1.53 38.17 14.08
CA PRO A 11 -2.20 36.89 14.22
C PRO A 11 -1.96 36.04 12.95
N GLU A 12 -1.53 34.79 13.13
CA GLU A 12 -1.44 33.83 12.03
C GLU A 12 -2.79 33.71 11.30
N PRO A 13 -2.79 33.61 9.95
CA PRO A 13 -4.02 33.46 9.21
C PRO A 13 -4.72 32.15 9.60
N PRO A 14 -6.07 32.10 9.61
CA PRO A 14 -6.81 30.91 9.99
C PRO A 14 -6.50 29.77 9.01
N LYS A 15 -5.89 28.68 9.51
CA LYS A 15 -5.77 27.43 8.76
C LYS A 15 -7.18 26.94 8.45
N THR A 16 -7.61 27.08 7.20
CA THR A 16 -8.78 26.39 6.67
C THR A 16 -8.51 24.89 6.78
N LYS A 17 -8.95 24.27 7.88
CA LYS A 17 -8.77 22.83 8.09
C LYS A 17 -9.60 22.11 7.03
N GLY A 18 -8.93 21.60 5.98
CA GLY A 18 -9.51 20.60 5.09
C GLY A 18 -9.98 19.36 5.87
N ARG A 19 -10.73 18.48 5.20
CA ARG A 19 -11.17 17.20 5.83
C ARG A 19 -9.95 16.44 6.37
N TYR A 20 -10.14 15.76 7.48
CA TYR A 20 -9.07 15.02 8.16
C TYR A 20 -8.49 13.95 7.22
N ARG A 21 -7.16 13.86 7.12
CA ARG A 21 -6.48 13.01 6.13
C ARG A 21 -5.96 11.73 6.76
N VAL A 22 -6.34 10.60 6.19
CA VAL A 22 -5.82 9.28 6.56
C VAL A 22 -5.03 8.70 5.40
N VAL A 23 -3.74 8.45 5.60
CA VAL A 23 -2.93 7.71 4.63
C VAL A 23 -2.86 6.24 5.06
N ILE A 24 -3.07 5.33 4.12
CA ILE A 24 -2.99 3.88 4.31
C ILE A 24 -1.91 3.35 3.37
N ILE A 25 -0.91 2.66 3.92
CA ILE A 25 0.15 2.01 3.15
C ILE A 25 -0.21 0.53 2.98
N GLY A 26 -0.35 0.07 1.74
CA GLY A 26 -0.63 -1.32 1.36
C GLY A 26 -2.11 -1.59 1.06
N SER A 27 -2.39 -2.30 -0.04
CA SER A 27 -3.73 -2.75 -0.46
C SER A 27 -4.06 -4.18 -0.02
N GLY A 28 -3.28 -4.79 0.89
CA GLY A 28 -3.55 -6.13 1.42
C GLY A 28 -4.80 -6.19 2.32
N PHE A 29 -4.97 -7.29 3.06
CA PHE A 29 -6.13 -7.46 3.95
C PHE A 29 -6.32 -6.30 4.94
N GLY A 30 -5.26 -5.90 5.64
CA GLY A 30 -5.32 -4.81 6.62
C GLY A 30 -5.71 -3.49 5.99
N GLY A 31 -4.99 -3.05 4.96
CA GLY A 31 -5.20 -1.74 4.36
C GLY A 31 -6.54 -1.61 3.63
N LEU A 32 -6.97 -2.64 2.90
CA LEU A 32 -8.27 -2.64 2.25
C LEU A 32 -9.42 -2.65 3.28
N THR A 33 -9.28 -3.41 4.36
CA THR A 33 -10.28 -3.46 5.43
C THR A 33 -10.39 -2.12 6.15
N ALA A 34 -9.24 -1.49 6.46
CA ALA A 34 -9.19 -0.16 7.05
C ALA A 34 -9.86 0.90 6.14
N ALA A 35 -9.55 0.89 4.84
CA ALA A 35 -10.19 1.79 3.88
C ALA A 35 -11.72 1.61 3.85
N LYS A 36 -12.20 0.36 3.84
CA LYS A 36 -13.64 0.05 3.87
C LYS A 36 -14.31 0.50 5.17
N ALA A 37 -13.64 0.35 6.32
CA ALA A 37 -14.15 0.79 7.61
C ALA A 37 -14.33 2.32 7.67
N LEU A 38 -13.44 3.07 7.00
CA LEU A 38 -13.48 4.53 6.93
C LEU A 38 -14.46 5.08 5.87
N LYS A 39 -15.21 4.23 5.17
CA LYS A 39 -16.09 4.64 4.05
C LYS A 39 -17.12 5.72 4.39
N ARG A 40 -17.61 5.74 5.64
CA ARG A 40 -18.62 6.71 6.12
C ARG A 40 -18.05 7.75 7.08
N ALA A 41 -16.76 7.68 7.37
CA ALA A 41 -16.11 8.65 8.23
C ALA A 41 -15.93 9.99 7.50
N ASP A 42 -15.94 11.09 8.26
CA ASP A 42 -15.70 12.43 7.70
C ASP A 42 -14.21 12.71 7.51
N VAL A 43 -13.57 11.88 6.67
CA VAL A 43 -12.13 11.91 6.39
C VAL A 43 -11.89 11.72 4.90
N ASP A 44 -10.75 12.20 4.42
CA ASP A 44 -10.19 11.86 3.11
C ASP A 44 -9.15 10.74 3.28
N VAL A 45 -9.32 9.64 2.55
CA VAL A 45 -8.45 8.47 2.62
C VAL A 45 -7.57 8.40 1.37
N THR A 46 -6.26 8.31 1.56
CA THR A 46 -5.31 8.00 0.48
C THR A 46 -4.73 6.62 0.73
N LEU A 47 -5.06 5.65 -0.12
CA LEU A 47 -4.48 4.30 -0.07
C LEU A 47 -3.37 4.20 -1.10
N ILE A 48 -2.14 3.95 -0.65
CA ILE A 48 -0.94 3.84 -1.49
C ILE A 48 -0.54 2.36 -1.54
N SER A 49 -0.39 1.79 -2.73
CA SER A 49 0.09 0.41 -2.88
C SER A 49 1.02 0.28 -4.07
N ARG A 50 2.01 -0.63 -3.96
CA ARG A 50 2.92 -0.98 -5.05
C ARG A 50 2.24 -1.83 -6.13
N THR A 51 1.08 -2.42 -5.84
CA THR A 51 0.29 -3.22 -6.80
C THR A 51 -1.07 -2.57 -7.06
N THR A 52 -1.63 -2.85 -8.25
CA THR A 52 -2.96 -2.37 -8.64
C THR A 52 -4.09 -3.21 -8.02
N THR A 53 -3.76 -4.42 -7.55
CA THR A 53 -4.71 -5.43 -7.09
C THR A 53 -4.69 -5.62 -5.58
N HIS A 54 -5.81 -6.09 -5.05
CA HIS A 54 -5.87 -6.69 -3.72
C HIS A 54 -5.78 -8.21 -3.89
N LEU A 55 -4.65 -8.78 -3.48
CA LEU A 55 -4.39 -10.22 -3.61
C LEU A 55 -5.01 -11.00 -2.45
N PHE A 56 -5.93 -11.91 -2.76
CA PHE A 56 -6.43 -12.91 -1.83
C PHE A 56 -5.43 -14.07 -1.71
N GLN A 57 -4.35 -13.81 -0.97
CA GLN A 57 -3.22 -14.73 -0.78
C GLN A 57 -3.61 -16.17 -0.40
N PRO A 58 -4.68 -16.44 0.38
CA PRO A 58 -5.05 -17.81 0.72
C PRO A 58 -5.29 -18.75 -0.45
N LEU A 59 -5.59 -18.25 -1.66
CA LEU A 59 -5.83 -19.09 -2.85
C LEU A 59 -4.67 -19.10 -3.86
N LEU A 60 -3.50 -18.56 -3.50
CA LEU A 60 -2.32 -18.58 -4.38
C LEU A 60 -1.92 -20.00 -4.80
N TYR A 61 -2.11 -20.99 -3.93
CA TYR A 61 -1.83 -22.39 -4.26
C TYR A 61 -2.70 -22.90 -5.43
N GLN A 62 -3.96 -22.46 -5.53
CA GLN A 62 -4.85 -22.85 -6.63
C GLN A 62 -4.44 -22.21 -7.96
N VAL A 63 -3.86 -21.01 -7.90
CA VAL A 63 -3.22 -20.38 -9.06
C VAL A 63 -1.96 -21.15 -9.43
N ALA A 64 -1.11 -21.51 -8.47
CA ALA A 64 0.10 -22.30 -8.74
C ALA A 64 -0.20 -23.67 -9.37
N THR A 65 -1.29 -24.33 -8.98
CA THR A 65 -1.69 -25.63 -9.54
C THR A 65 -2.60 -25.53 -10.76
N GLY A 66 -2.88 -24.33 -11.28
CA GLY A 66 -3.70 -24.12 -12.48
C GLY A 66 -5.21 -24.34 -12.30
N ILE A 67 -5.71 -24.43 -11.06
CA ILE A 67 -7.14 -24.55 -10.76
C ILE A 67 -7.85 -23.20 -10.96
N LEU A 68 -7.19 -22.10 -10.61
CA LEU A 68 -7.72 -20.75 -10.75
C LEU A 68 -6.83 -19.87 -11.62
N SER A 69 -7.46 -18.90 -12.28
CA SER A 69 -6.78 -17.78 -12.92
C SER A 69 -6.45 -16.67 -11.91
N GLU A 70 -5.45 -15.85 -12.23
CA GLU A 70 -4.98 -14.76 -11.37
C GLU A 70 -6.09 -13.72 -11.12
N GLY A 71 -6.89 -13.43 -12.14
CA GLY A 71 -7.96 -12.44 -12.09
C GLY A 71 -9.08 -12.79 -11.10
N GLU A 72 -9.24 -14.08 -10.77
CA GLU A 72 -10.22 -14.55 -9.80
C GLU A 72 -9.82 -14.23 -8.36
N ILE A 73 -8.51 -14.12 -8.08
CA ILE A 73 -7.99 -13.91 -6.72
C ILE A 73 -7.37 -12.52 -6.51
N ALA A 74 -7.23 -11.73 -7.57
CA ALA A 74 -6.56 -10.43 -7.55
C ALA A 74 -7.38 -9.31 -8.23
N PRO A 75 -8.60 -9.00 -7.74
CA PRO A 75 -9.37 -7.88 -8.27
C PRO A 75 -8.62 -6.55 -8.09
N THR A 76 -8.80 -5.63 -9.04
CA THR A 76 -8.18 -4.30 -8.92
C THR A 76 -8.73 -3.55 -7.70
N THR A 77 -7.84 -2.99 -6.89
CA THR A 77 -8.19 -2.28 -5.65
C THR A 77 -9.16 -1.13 -5.92
N ARG A 78 -8.97 -0.42 -7.04
CA ARG A 78 -9.86 0.64 -7.51
C ARG A 78 -11.27 0.14 -7.80
N LEU A 79 -11.42 -1.03 -8.42
CA LEU A 79 -12.74 -1.61 -8.68
C LEU A 79 -13.46 -1.97 -7.38
N VAL A 80 -12.74 -2.55 -6.42
CA VAL A 80 -13.29 -2.88 -5.09
C VAL A 80 -13.78 -1.63 -4.36
N LEU A 81 -13.04 -0.52 -4.47
CA LEU A 81 -13.35 0.74 -3.78
C LEU A 81 -14.18 1.74 -4.61
N ARG A 82 -14.58 1.41 -5.84
CA ARG A 82 -15.21 2.35 -6.80
C ARG A 82 -16.44 3.13 -6.30
N ARG A 83 -17.16 2.59 -5.31
CA ARG A 83 -18.38 3.20 -4.73
C ARG A 83 -18.09 4.02 -3.47
N GLN A 84 -16.83 4.14 -3.06
CA GLN A 84 -16.40 4.91 -1.91
C GLN A 84 -15.90 6.27 -2.37
N LYS A 85 -16.61 7.34 -1.98
CA LYS A 85 -16.35 8.70 -2.46
C LYS A 85 -15.14 9.36 -1.79
N ASN A 86 -14.80 8.91 -0.59
CA ASN A 86 -13.77 9.51 0.25
C ASN A 86 -12.43 8.77 0.19
N VAL A 87 -12.20 7.94 -0.84
CA VAL A 87 -10.94 7.22 -1.00
C VAL A 87 -10.30 7.46 -2.36
N GLN A 88 -9.01 7.75 -2.35
CA GLN A 88 -8.15 7.78 -3.52
C GLN A 88 -7.17 6.62 -3.45
N VAL A 89 -6.99 5.89 -4.55
CA VAL A 89 -6.01 4.80 -4.65
C VAL A 89 -4.84 5.25 -5.53
N LEU A 90 -3.67 5.36 -4.92
CA LEU A 90 -2.41 5.70 -5.57
C LEU A 90 -1.58 4.43 -5.78
N LEU A 91 -1.10 4.26 -7.01
CA LEU A 91 -0.10 3.26 -7.33
C LEU A 91 1.27 3.89 -7.07
N GLY A 92 2.07 3.24 -6.22
CA GLY A 92 3.41 3.70 -5.88
C GLY A 92 4.02 2.88 -4.74
N GLU A 93 5.34 2.76 -4.77
CA GLU A 93 6.11 2.19 -3.67
C GLU A 93 6.42 3.28 -2.64
N VAL A 94 6.08 3.05 -1.38
CA VAL A 94 6.44 3.96 -0.30
C VAL A 94 7.91 3.78 0.05
N GLU A 95 8.69 4.84 -0.04
CA GLU A 95 10.13 4.85 0.22
C GLU A 95 10.49 5.61 1.51
N GLY A 96 9.58 6.43 2.03
CA GLY A 96 9.85 7.23 3.22
C GLY A 96 8.60 7.67 3.98
N ILE A 97 8.74 7.77 5.31
CA ILE A 97 7.73 8.30 6.23
C ILE A 97 8.43 9.35 7.10
N ASP A 98 7.94 10.58 7.07
CA ASP A 98 8.35 11.64 7.99
C ASP A 98 7.23 11.89 9.01
N LEU A 99 7.48 11.53 10.27
CA LEU A 99 6.51 11.67 11.35
C LEU A 99 6.44 13.11 11.88
N ALA A 100 7.51 13.89 11.73
CA ALA A 100 7.54 15.29 12.16
C ALA A 100 6.77 16.17 11.18
N ALA A 101 7.04 16.00 9.87
CA ALA A 101 6.32 16.69 8.80
C ALA A 101 4.94 16.07 8.49
N LYS A 102 4.67 14.86 9.04
CA LYS A 102 3.48 14.04 8.78
C LYS A 102 3.24 13.78 7.29
N THR A 103 4.26 13.24 6.63
CA THR A 103 4.23 12.92 5.20
C THR A 103 4.65 11.48 4.91
N VAL A 104 4.10 10.93 3.83
CA VAL A 104 4.53 9.68 3.21
C VAL A 104 5.02 10.01 1.80
N THR A 105 6.24 9.60 1.47
CA THR A 105 6.80 9.72 0.12
C THR A 105 6.66 8.40 -0.60
N SER A 106 6.00 8.42 -1.75
CA SER A 106 5.86 7.27 -2.64
C SER A 106 6.35 7.55 -4.04
N LYS A 107 6.89 6.53 -4.69
CA LYS A 107 7.47 6.62 -6.03
C LYS A 107 6.75 5.69 -7.00
N LEU A 108 6.52 6.19 -8.21
CA LEU A 108 6.07 5.41 -9.36
C LEU A 108 6.96 5.76 -10.55
N MET A 109 7.84 4.84 -10.92
CA MET A 109 8.89 5.08 -11.92
C MET A 109 9.74 6.31 -11.56
N THR A 110 9.69 7.38 -12.36
CA THR A 110 10.42 8.64 -12.12
C THR A 110 9.61 9.66 -11.31
N MET A 111 8.33 9.40 -11.05
CA MET A 111 7.46 10.33 -10.33
C MET A 111 7.52 10.10 -8.83
N THR A 112 7.79 11.16 -8.08
CA THR A 112 7.71 11.19 -6.62
C THR A 112 6.45 11.92 -6.20
N THR A 113 5.67 11.31 -5.31
CA THR A 113 4.45 11.88 -4.73
C THR A 113 4.61 11.96 -3.22
N VAL A 114 4.32 13.12 -2.63
CA VAL A 114 4.31 13.34 -1.18
C VAL A 114 2.86 13.46 -0.72
N SER A 115 2.44 12.56 0.16
CA SER A 115 1.10 12.53 0.74
C SER A 115 1.15 12.96 2.20
N HIS A 116 0.49 14.07 2.53
CA HIS A 116 0.34 14.50 3.93
C HIS A 116 -0.74 13.71 4.65
N PHE A 117 -0.55 13.46 5.93
CA PHE A 117 -1.52 12.77 6.77
C PHE A 117 -1.76 13.45 8.10
N ASP A 118 -2.93 13.22 8.68
CA ASP A 118 -3.21 13.51 10.08
C ASP A 118 -3.15 12.20 10.91
N SER A 119 -3.52 11.07 10.29
CA SER A 119 -3.28 9.70 10.78
C SER A 119 -2.70 8.79 9.70
N LEU A 120 -1.83 7.87 10.10
CA LEU A 120 -1.17 6.90 9.22
C LEU A 120 -1.52 5.47 9.64
N ILE A 121 -1.91 4.65 8.68
CA ILE A 121 -2.11 3.20 8.84
C ILE A 121 -1.05 2.48 8.01
N VAL A 122 -0.15 1.75 8.67
CA VAL A 122 0.88 0.94 7.99
C VAL A 122 0.39 -0.50 7.89
N ALA A 123 0.01 -0.91 6.67
CA ALA A 123 -0.47 -2.26 6.34
C ALA A 123 0.31 -2.85 5.15
N ALA A 124 1.63 -2.61 5.13
CA ALA A 124 2.53 -2.99 4.04
C ALA A 124 2.71 -4.51 3.86
N GLY A 125 2.24 -5.31 4.83
CA GLY A 125 2.40 -6.76 4.83
C GLY A 125 3.82 -7.18 5.21
N ALA A 126 4.23 -8.36 4.76
CA ALA A 126 5.54 -8.93 5.01
C ALA A 126 6.05 -9.64 3.75
N GLN A 127 7.37 -9.72 3.61
CA GLN A 127 8.02 -10.49 2.56
C GLN A 127 8.33 -11.92 3.04
N GLN A 128 8.70 -12.78 2.10
CA GLN A 128 9.25 -14.09 2.42
C GLN A 128 10.57 -13.90 3.17
N SER A 129 10.77 -14.70 4.22
CA SER A 129 12.06 -14.80 4.91
C SER A 129 12.57 -16.24 4.79
N TYR A 130 13.85 -16.39 4.49
CA TYR A 130 14.56 -17.67 4.52
C TYR A 130 15.37 -17.86 5.80
N PHE A 131 15.15 -17.01 6.81
CA PHE A 131 15.79 -17.12 8.13
C PHE A 131 17.32 -17.24 8.06
N GLY A 132 17.95 -16.46 7.18
CA GLY A 132 19.41 -16.46 6.96
C GLY A 132 19.90 -17.45 5.89
N ASN A 133 19.00 -18.16 5.20
CA ASN A 133 19.33 -19.12 4.15
C ASN A 133 18.84 -18.66 2.77
N ASP A 134 19.23 -17.46 2.36
CA ASP A 134 18.72 -16.83 1.13
C ASP A 134 19.02 -17.65 -0.14
N GLN A 135 20.02 -18.53 -0.11
CA GLN A 135 20.30 -19.51 -1.17
C GLN A 135 19.13 -20.47 -1.44
N PHE A 136 18.20 -20.65 -0.50
CA PHE A 136 17.03 -21.49 -0.71
C PHE A 136 16.08 -20.89 -1.75
N ALA A 137 16.07 -19.58 -1.95
CA ALA A 137 15.20 -18.91 -2.91
C ALA A 137 15.37 -19.45 -4.34
N THR A 138 16.56 -19.94 -4.70
CA THR A 138 16.82 -20.56 -6.00
C THR A 138 15.99 -21.82 -6.22
N PHE A 139 15.83 -22.65 -5.17
CA PHE A 139 15.19 -23.97 -5.26
C PHE A 139 13.75 -23.98 -4.76
N ALA A 140 13.43 -23.13 -3.79
CA ALA A 140 12.14 -23.00 -3.16
C ALA A 140 11.65 -21.55 -3.31
N PRO A 141 11.01 -21.21 -4.44
CA PRO A 141 10.44 -19.88 -4.62
C PRO A 141 9.36 -19.60 -3.55
N GLY A 142 9.06 -18.31 -3.34
CA GLY A 142 8.07 -17.88 -2.35
C GLY A 142 6.65 -18.33 -2.70
N MET A 143 5.68 -17.98 -1.83
CA MET A 143 4.24 -18.07 -2.13
C MET A 143 3.49 -16.89 -1.50
N LYS A 144 3.87 -15.69 -1.91
CA LYS A 144 3.35 -14.41 -1.40
C LYS A 144 2.78 -13.53 -2.52
N THR A 145 3.26 -13.69 -3.75
CA THR A 145 2.89 -12.87 -4.90
C THR A 145 2.22 -13.72 -6.00
N ILE A 146 1.62 -13.05 -6.98
CA ILE A 146 1.09 -13.72 -8.18
C ILE A 146 2.25 -14.30 -8.99
N ASP A 147 3.35 -13.55 -9.13
CA ASP A 147 4.53 -13.99 -9.86
C ASP A 147 5.11 -15.28 -9.26
N ASP A 148 5.13 -15.39 -7.92
CA ASP A 148 5.52 -16.63 -7.22
C ASP A 148 4.66 -17.83 -7.65
N ALA A 149 3.35 -17.64 -7.76
CA ALA A 149 2.42 -18.70 -8.17
C ALA A 149 2.60 -19.09 -9.64
N LEU A 150 2.84 -18.11 -10.52
CA LEU A 150 3.11 -18.37 -11.93
C LEU A 150 4.45 -19.07 -12.14
N GLU A 151 5.48 -18.69 -11.39
CA GLU A 151 6.77 -19.37 -11.40
C GLU A 151 6.61 -20.82 -10.97
N LEU A 152 5.92 -21.07 -9.85
CA LEU A 152 5.70 -22.43 -9.34
C LEU A 152 4.91 -23.28 -10.34
N ARG A 153 3.88 -22.71 -10.98
CA ARG A 153 3.13 -23.38 -12.05
C ARG A 153 4.05 -23.78 -13.21
N GLY A 154 4.90 -22.86 -13.66
CA GLY A 154 5.88 -23.12 -14.72
C GLY A 154 6.83 -24.26 -14.37
N ARG A 155 7.34 -24.29 -13.13
CA ARG A 155 8.20 -25.39 -12.62
C ARG A 155 7.45 -26.72 -12.57
N ILE A 156 6.20 -26.74 -12.10
CA ILE A 156 5.37 -27.95 -12.03
C ILE A 156 5.14 -28.51 -13.42
N LEU A 157 4.67 -27.69 -14.36
CA LEU A 157 4.40 -28.13 -15.73
C LEU A 157 5.68 -28.57 -16.44
N GLY A 158 6.77 -27.81 -16.31
CA GLY A 158 8.05 -28.15 -16.90
C GLY A 158 8.62 -29.49 -16.42
N ALA A 159 8.31 -29.91 -15.19
CA ALA A 159 8.74 -31.22 -14.68
C ALA A 159 8.01 -32.42 -15.32
N PHE A 160 6.84 -32.21 -15.93
CA PHE A 160 6.10 -33.26 -16.66
C PHE A 160 6.43 -33.31 -18.16
N GLU A 161 7.07 -32.28 -18.70
CA GLU A 161 7.47 -32.19 -20.11
C GLU A 161 8.96 -32.55 -20.34
N ALA A 162 9.68 -32.94 -19.28
CA ALA A 162 11.11 -33.25 -19.28
C ALA A 162 11.42 -34.73 -19.56
#